data_AF-A0A314YZ09-F1
#
_entry.id   AF-A0A314YZ09-F1
#
_cell.length_a   1.000
_cell.length_b   1.000
_cell.length_c   1.000
_cell.angle_alpha   90.00
_cell.angle_beta   90.00
_cell.angle_gamma   90.00
#
_symmetry.space_group_name_H-M   'P 1'
#
loop_
_entity.id
_entity.type
_entity.pdbx_description
1 polymer ?
#
loop_
_entity_poly.entity_id
_entity_poly.type
_entity_poly.pdbx_seq_one_letter_code
_entity_poly.pdbx_strand_id
1 'polypeptide(L)' 'MEGVKEKKMNEEYKKAKQQVAESLGTPLDQIALPIPQQLEIMTAELGVAKGKRIRGLGSSLRVESSHSG' A
#
# COMPACT_ATOMS: atom_id res chain seq x y z
N MET A 1 6.40 0.48 -21.04
CA MET A 1 6.78 1.02 -19.71
C MET A 1 5.88 0.54 -18.57
N GLU A 2 4.74 -0.13 -18.80
CA GLU A 2 3.85 -0.60 -17.72
C GLU A 2 4.49 -1.63 -16.76
N GLY A 3 5.26 -2.60 -17.26
CA GLY A 3 5.81 -3.68 -16.42
C GLY A 3 6.91 -3.26 -15.43
N VAL A 4 7.46 -2.05 -15.51
CA VAL A 4 8.49 -1.57 -14.56
C VAL A 4 7.86 -1.10 -13.25
N LYS A 5 6.71 -0.42 -13.34
CA LYS A 5 5.98 0.08 -12.16
C LYS A 5 5.35 -1.04 -11.35
N GLU A 6 4.81 -2.05 -12.04
CA GLU A 6 4.23 -3.23 -11.38
C GLU A 6 5.28 -4.02 -10.59
N LYS A 7 6.48 -4.22 -11.18
CA LYS A 7 7.60 -4.88 -10.50
C LYS A 7 8.01 -4.13 -9.24
N LYS A 8 8.16 -2.81 -9.34
CA LYS A 8 8.57 -1.96 -8.21
C LYS A 8 7.52 -1.94 -7.09
N MET A 9 6.24 -1.86 -7.44
CA MET A 9 5.13 -1.98 -6.49
C MET A 9 5.13 -3.34 -5.76
N ASN A 10 5.37 -4.43 -6.47
CA ASN A 10 5.41 -5.77 -5.88
C ASN A 10 6.64 -5.95 -4.96
N GLU A 11 7.80 -5.41 -5.33
CA GLU A 11 9.00 -5.41 -4.49
C GLU A 11 8.78 -4.64 -3.19
N GLU A 12 8.20 -3.43 -3.27
CA GLU A 12 7.93 -2.61 -2.10
C GLU A 12 6.86 -3.24 -1.19
N TYR A 13 5.82 -3.83 -1.79
CA TYR A 13 4.83 -4.63 -1.06
C TYR A 13 5.46 -5.81 -0.31
N LYS A 14 6.32 -6.60 -0.97
CA LYS A 14 7.02 -7.72 -0.33
C LYS A 14 7.93 -7.25 0.81
N LYS A 15 8.63 -6.13 0.62
CA LYS A 15 9.52 -5.56 1.64
C LYS A 15 8.73 -5.10 2.87
N ALA A 16 7.63 -4.39 2.68
CA ALA A 16 6.76 -3.98 3.78
C ALA A 16 6.19 -5.19 4.53
N LYS A 17 5.75 -6.23 3.79
CA LYS A 17 5.27 -7.49 4.36
C LYS A 17 6.34 -8.18 5.21
N GLN A 18 7.58 -8.21 4.73
CA GLN A 18 8.72 -8.81 5.42
C GLN A 18 9.05 -8.06 6.71
N GLN A 19 9.07 -6.73 6.70
CA GLN A 19 9.32 -5.93 7.90
C GLN A 19 8.25 -6.16 8.98
N VAL A 20 6.99 -6.27 8.58
CA VAL A 20 5.89 -6.57 9.51
C VAL A 20 6.02 -7.98 10.07
N ALA A 21 6.35 -8.97 9.23
CA ALA A 21 6.59 -10.35 9.65
C ALA A 21 7.74 -10.44 10.67
N GLU A 22 8.86 -9.77 10.40
CA GLU A 22 10.02 -9.71 11.30
C GLU A 22 9.67 -9.03 12.63
N SER A 23 8.93 -7.91 12.56
CA SER A 23 8.52 -7.16 13.77
C SER A 23 7.58 -7.95 14.65
N LEU A 24 6.71 -8.78 14.06
CA LEU A 24 5.72 -9.60 14.77
C LEU A 24 6.22 -11.02 15.06
N GLY A 25 7.41 -11.41 14.58
CA GLY A 25 7.90 -12.79 14.64
C GLY A 25 6.96 -13.80 13.97
N THR A 26 6.13 -13.36 13.03
CA THR A 26 5.08 -14.17 12.41
C THR A 26 5.49 -14.57 10.99
N PRO A 27 5.20 -15.80 10.54
CA PRO A 27 5.47 -16.23 9.17
C PRO A 27 4.86 -15.31 8.10
N LEU A 28 5.61 -15.07 7.01
CA LEU A 28 5.24 -14.12 5.96
C LEU A 28 3.92 -14.47 5.25
N ASP A 29 3.59 -15.75 5.16
CA ASP A 29 2.34 -16.28 4.60
C ASP A 29 1.12 -15.92 5.46
N GLN A 30 1.30 -15.68 6.76
CA GLN A 30 0.24 -15.30 7.70
C GLN A 30 0.09 -13.79 7.86
N ILE A 31 1.06 -13.00 7.39
CA ILE A 31 0.96 -11.55 7.36
C ILE A 31 0.08 -11.10 6.19
N ALA A 32 -0.85 -10.20 6.47
CA ALA A 32 -1.53 -9.41 5.44
C ALA A 32 -1.30 -7.93 5.77
N LEU A 33 -0.83 -7.16 4.79
CA LEU A 33 -0.67 -5.72 5.00
C LEU A 33 -2.05 -5.05 5.09
N PRO A 34 -2.30 -4.16 6.07
CA PRO A 34 -3.52 -3.37 6.11
C PRO A 34 -3.73 -2.61 4.80
N ILE A 35 -4.98 -2.53 4.34
CA ILE A 35 -5.38 -1.82 3.11
C ILE A 35 -4.73 -0.42 3.01
N PRO A 36 -4.68 0.42 4.07
CA PRO A 36 -4.02 1.72 4.00
C PRO A 36 -2.56 1.68 3.55
N GLN A 37 -1.77 0.71 4.03
CA GLN A 37 -0.37 0.55 3.63
C GLN A 37 -0.23 0.07 2.19
N GLN A 38 -1.11 -0.83 1.75
CA GLN A 38 -1.13 -1.28 0.35
C GLN A 38 -1.37 -0.12 -0.61
N LEU A 39 -2.29 0.77 -0.26
CA LEU A 39 -2.62 1.94 -1.07
C LEU A 39 -1.50 2.97 -1.09
N GLU A 40 -0.81 3.17 0.04
CA GLU A 40 0.31 4.09 0.11
C GLU A 40 1.41 3.69 -0.89
N ILE A 41 1.75 2.39 -0.93
CA ILE A 41 2.68 1.80 -1.90
C ILE A 41 2.19 2.00 -3.35
N MET A 42 0.91 1.74 -3.61
CA MET A 42 0.33 1.97 -4.95
C MET A 42 0.37 3.44 -5.36
N THR A 43 0.05 4.37 -4.45
CA THR A 43 0.02 5.80 -4.75
C THR A 43 1.41 6.36 -5.01
N ALA A 44 2.44 5.90 -4.28
CA ALA A 44 3.83 6.29 -4.47
C ALA A 44 4.32 5.94 -5.89
N GLU A 45 4.10 4.70 -6.32
CA GLU A 45 4.57 4.22 -7.63
C GLU A 45 3.74 4.71 -8.81
N LEU A 46 2.44 4.96 -8.60
CA LEU A 46 1.58 5.56 -9.62
C LEU A 46 1.75 7.09 -9.73
N GLY A 47 2.49 7.72 -8.80
CA GLY A 47 2.65 9.18 -8.74
C GLY A 47 1.33 9.91 -8.42
N VAL A 48 0.40 9.22 -7.77
CA VAL A 48 -0.92 9.75 -7.42
C VAL A 48 -0.81 10.39 -6.04
N ALA A 49 -1.08 11.69 -5.93
CA ALA A 49 -1.07 12.36 -4.64
C ALA A 49 -2.09 11.73 -3.68
N LYS A 50 -1.70 11.62 -2.39
CA LYS A 50 -2.56 11.14 -1.31
C LYS A 50 -3.90 11.89 -1.33
N GLY A 51 -5.01 11.15 -1.38
CA GLY A 51 -6.37 11.71 -1.46
C GLY A 51 -6.93 11.91 -2.88
N LYS A 52 -6.16 11.62 -3.94
CA LYS A 52 -6.69 11.60 -5.31
C LYS A 52 -7.36 10.26 -5.64
N ARG A 53 -8.47 10.33 -6.37
CA ARG A 53 -9.23 9.15 -6.83
C ARG A 53 -8.47 8.43 -7.95
N ILE A 54 -8.25 7.13 -7.77
CA ILE A 54 -7.80 6.24 -8.86
C ILE A 54 -9.05 5.71 -9.58
N ARG A 55 -9.15 5.96 -10.89
CA ARG A 55 -10.27 5.48 -11.73
C ARG A 55 -10.20 3.95 -11.81
N GLY A 56 -11.29 3.26 -11.48
CA GLY A 56 -11.40 1.79 -11.54
C GLY A 56 -11.30 1.05 -10.18
N LEU A 57 -10.93 1.73 -9.09
CA LEU A 57 -10.79 1.13 -7.75
C LEU A 57 -12.02 1.30 -6.83
N GLY A 58 -13.12 1.84 -7.34
CA GLY A 58 -14.33 2.09 -6.55
C GLY A 58 -14.21 3.36 -5.68
N SER A 59 -15.33 4.05 -5.46
CA SER A 59 -15.41 5.44 -5.01
C SER A 59 -15.25 5.71 -3.51
N SER A 60 -14.94 4.70 -2.68
CA SER A 60 -15.17 4.79 -1.22
C SER A 60 -13.91 4.86 -0.35
N LEU A 61 -12.72 4.92 -0.94
CA LEU A 61 -11.47 4.86 -0.18
C LEU A 61 -11.01 6.27 0.20
N ARG A 62 -11.65 6.84 1.22
CA ARG A 62 -11.18 8.05 1.89
C ARG A 62 -10.29 7.62 3.06
N VAL A 63 -9.00 7.96 2.98
CA VAL A 63 -8.11 7.88 4.15
C VAL A 63 -8.47 9.09 5.03
N GLU A 64 -9.28 8.88 6.05
CA GLU A 64 -9.54 9.89 7.07
C GLU A 64 -8.27 10.05 7.93
N SER A 65 -7.62 11.20 7.83
CA SER A 65 -6.67 11.65 8.84
C SER A 65 -7.49 12.07 10.06
N SER A 66 -7.44 11.29 11.14
CA SER A 66 -7.98 11.71 12.44
C SER A 66 -7.24 12.96 12.89
N HIS A 67 -7.85 14.13 12.68
CA HIS A 67 -7.42 15.39 13.27
C HIS A 67 -8.32 15.63 14.49
N SER A 68 -7.90 15.13 15.65
CA SER A 68 -8.45 15.55 16.93
C SER A 68 -7.77 16.87 17.31
N GLY A 69 -8.50 17.97 17.20
CA GLY A 69 -8.10 19.31 17.61
C GLY A 69 -9.33 20.18 17.79
#